data_AF-A0A1Q3W6P7-F1
#
_entry.id   AF-A0A1Q3W6P7-F1
#
_cell.length_a   1.000
_cell.length_b   1.000
_cell.length_c   1.000
_cell.angle_alpha   90.00
_cell.angle_beta   90.00
_cell.angle_gamma   90.00
#
_symmetry.space_group_name_H-M   'P 1'
#
loop_
_entity.id
_entity.type
_entity.pdbx_description
1 polymer ?
#
loop_
_entity_poly.entity_id
_entity_poly.type
_entity_poly.pdbx_seq_one_letter_code
_entity_poly.pdbx_strand_id
1 'polypeptide(L)'
;MNRYEASLYKQGLVENFINTYFVVLRGLLNKAIQAKRMKREHYPFQDYSLGKFNTLTRKRAINKKDLQQIIILPLGFQSKLHVARDYFLFSYYGQGINFRNIANLKWKQIVKDRVVYTRLKTGKAMNFKLLPPWKF
;
A
#
# COMPACT_ATOMS: atom_id res chain seq x y z
N MET A 1 5.72 -25.07 -14.55
CA MET A 1 5.07 -23.78 -14.23
C MET A 1 3.57 -23.79 -14.48
N ASN A 2 3.11 -24.12 -15.70
CA ASN A 2 1.67 -24.11 -16.06
C ASN A 2 0.78 -24.96 -15.15
N ARG A 3 1.24 -26.13 -14.68
CA ARG A 3 0.49 -26.97 -13.72
C ARG A 3 0.27 -26.28 -12.37
N TYR A 4 1.30 -25.58 -11.87
CA TYR A 4 1.21 -24.85 -10.61
C TYR A 4 0.29 -23.64 -10.75
N GLU A 5 0.42 -22.88 -11.82
CA GLU A 5 -0.51 -21.80 -12.18
C GLU A 5 -1.96 -22.28 -12.24
N ALA A 6 -2.25 -23.37 -12.97
CA ALA A 6 -3.59 -23.94 -13.04
C ALA A 6 -4.13 -24.37 -11.67
N SER A 7 -3.27 -24.90 -10.79
CA SER A 7 -3.65 -25.21 -9.42
C SER A 7 -4.00 -23.97 -8.61
N LEU A 8 -3.27 -22.86 -8.76
CA LEU A 8 -3.58 -21.61 -8.05
C LEU A 8 -4.89 -20.99 -8.53
N TYR A 9 -5.17 -21.05 -9.84
CA TYR A 9 -6.47 -20.66 -10.38
C TYR A 9 -7.61 -21.53 -9.84
N LYS A 10 -7.41 -22.86 -9.75
CA LYS A 10 -8.40 -23.78 -9.14
C LYS A 10 -8.68 -23.48 -7.67
N GLN A 11 -7.74 -22.85 -6.97
CA GLN A 11 -7.92 -22.38 -5.58
C GLN A 11 -8.64 -21.03 -5.49
N GLY A 12 -9.08 -20.45 -6.62
CA GLY A 12 -9.78 -19.16 -6.66
C GLY A 12 -8.85 -17.96 -6.54
N LEU A 13 -7.53 -18.14 -6.69
CA LEU A 13 -6.58 -17.03 -6.66
C LEU A 13 -6.63 -16.24 -7.98
N VAL A 14 -6.60 -14.93 -7.86
CA VAL A 14 -6.50 -14.00 -8.99
C VAL A 14 -5.05 -13.63 -9.28
N GLU A 15 -4.82 -13.05 -10.44
CA GLU A 15 -3.50 -12.80 -11.05
C GLU A 15 -2.52 -12.10 -10.10
N ASN A 16 -2.97 -11.12 -9.31
CA ASN A 16 -2.10 -10.42 -8.36
C ASN A 16 -1.54 -11.33 -7.27
N PHE A 17 -2.38 -12.25 -6.77
CA PHE A 17 -1.93 -13.24 -5.80
C PHE A 17 -0.99 -14.23 -6.47
N ILE A 18 -1.37 -14.74 -7.64
CA ILE A 18 -0.55 -15.67 -8.43
C ILE A 18 0.83 -15.04 -8.69
N ASN A 19 0.90 -13.80 -9.17
CA ASN A 19 2.15 -13.07 -9.37
C ASN A 19 3.01 -13.04 -8.11
N THR A 20 2.40 -12.80 -6.94
CA THR A 20 3.10 -12.78 -5.65
C THR A 20 3.75 -14.14 -5.35
N TYR A 21 3.03 -15.24 -5.51
CA TYR A 21 3.59 -16.59 -5.35
C TYR A 21 4.75 -16.86 -6.31
N PHE A 22 4.60 -16.52 -7.58
CA PHE A 22 5.62 -16.73 -8.59
C PHE A 22 6.87 -15.85 -8.38
N VAL A 23 6.72 -14.62 -7.90
CA VAL A 23 7.86 -13.74 -7.55
C VAL A 23 8.64 -14.31 -6.36
N VAL A 24 7.95 -14.83 -5.35
CA VAL A 24 8.59 -15.50 -4.20
C VAL A 24 9.32 -16.76 -4.65
N LEU A 25 8.67 -17.62 -5.45
CA LEU A 25 9.29 -18.82 -6.00
C LEU A 25 10.53 -18.50 -6.84
N ARG A 26 10.45 -17.48 -7.71
CA ARG A 26 11.59 -16.99 -8.50
C ARG A 26 12.76 -16.57 -7.61
N GLY A 27 12.48 -15.82 -6.55
CA GLY A 27 13.48 -15.42 -5.56
C GLY A 27 14.13 -16.61 -4.86
N LEU A 28 13.34 -17.62 -4.49
CA LEU A 28 13.83 -18.85 -3.86
C LEU A 28 14.75 -19.64 -4.79
N LEU A 29 14.35 -19.86 -6.05
CA LEU A 29 15.17 -20.58 -7.02
C LEU A 29 16.47 -19.82 -7.34
N ASN A 30 16.41 -18.49 -7.45
CA ASN A 30 17.61 -17.67 -7.64
C ASN A 30 18.60 -17.83 -6.48
N LYS A 31 18.11 -17.85 -5.23
CA LYS A 31 18.95 -18.13 -4.06
C LYS A 31 19.54 -19.54 -4.10
N ALA A 32 18.78 -20.55 -4.50
CA ALA A 32 19.27 -21.92 -4.63
C ALA A 32 20.38 -22.05 -5.69
N ILE A 33 20.24 -21.36 -6.82
CA ILE A 33 21.27 -21.30 -7.87
C ILE A 33 22.53 -20.60 -7.34
N GLN A 34 22.38 -19.46 -6.66
CA GLN A 34 23.50 -18.73 -6.07
C GLN A 34 24.26 -19.58 -5.03
N ALA A 35 23.52 -20.38 -4.25
CA ALA A 35 24.08 -21.33 -3.28
C ALA A 35 24.63 -22.62 -3.92
N LYS A 36 24.66 -22.73 -5.26
CA LYS A 36 25.06 -23.91 -6.03
C LYS A 36 24.29 -25.19 -5.67
N ARG A 37 23.06 -25.05 -5.14
CA ARG A 37 22.14 -26.16 -4.81
C ARG A 37 21.22 -26.53 -5.97
N MET A 38 21.18 -25.71 -7.01
CA MET A 38 20.38 -25.90 -8.20
C MET A 38 21.18 -25.47 -9.42
N LYS A 39 21.13 -26.27 -10.50
CA LYS A 39 21.71 -25.89 -11.78
C LYS A 39 20.80 -24.92 -12.52
N ARG A 40 21.40 -24.00 -13.27
CA ARG A 40 20.67 -22.99 -14.06
C ARG A 40 19.78 -23.61 -15.14
N GLU A 41 20.15 -24.78 -15.68
CA GLU A 41 19.35 -25.54 -16.65
C GLU A 41 17.94 -25.92 -16.13
N HIS A 42 17.75 -25.99 -14.81
CA HIS A 42 16.45 -26.29 -14.21
C HIS A 42 15.63 -25.04 -13.90
N TYR A 43 16.13 -23.84 -14.20
CA TYR A 43 15.48 -22.57 -13.85
C TYR A 43 14.31 -22.27 -14.80
N PRO A 44 13.06 -22.34 -14.33
CA PRO A 44 11.90 -22.32 -15.22
C PRO A 44 11.48 -20.91 -15.66
N PHE A 45 12.00 -19.85 -15.01
CA PHE A 45 11.63 -18.47 -15.32
C PHE A 45 12.50 -17.85 -16.42
N GLN A 46 13.31 -18.65 -17.11
CA GLN A 46 13.98 -18.22 -18.33
C GLN A 46 12.97 -18.13 -19.49
N ASP A 47 12.10 -19.13 -19.60
CA ASP A 47 11.08 -19.20 -20.66
C ASP A 47 9.67 -18.86 -20.15
N TYR A 48 9.46 -18.86 -18.83
CA TYR A 48 8.17 -18.55 -18.23
C TYR A 48 8.11 -17.10 -17.74
N SER A 49 7.43 -16.24 -18.51
CA SER A 49 7.23 -14.83 -18.18
C SER A 49 6.12 -14.62 -17.15
N LEU A 50 6.39 -13.75 -16.17
CA LEU A 50 5.41 -13.29 -15.19
C LEU A 50 4.60 -12.09 -15.65
N GLY A 51 4.92 -11.51 -16.82
CA GLY A 51 4.23 -10.33 -17.34
C GLY A 51 2.73 -10.53 -17.53
N LYS A 52 2.30 -11.77 -17.79
CA LYS A 52 0.87 -12.14 -17.91
C LYS A 52 0.06 -11.94 -16.63
N PHE A 53 0.71 -11.92 -15.46
CA PHE A 53 0.02 -11.67 -14.18
C PHE A 53 0.04 -10.20 -13.77
N ASN A 54 0.63 -9.33 -14.59
CA ASN A 54 0.66 -7.89 -14.32
C ASN A 54 -0.72 -7.29 -14.61
N THR A 55 -1.63 -7.37 -13.63
CA THR A 55 -2.95 -6.75 -13.75
C THR A 55 -2.92 -5.31 -13.27
N LEU A 56 -3.37 -4.40 -14.13
CA LEU A 56 -3.57 -3.02 -13.74
C LEU A 56 -4.70 -2.98 -12.70
N THR A 57 -4.35 -2.57 -11.48
CA THR A 57 -5.37 -2.31 -10.46
C THR A 57 -6.17 -1.08 -10.87
N ARG A 58 -7.51 -1.19 -10.86
CA ARG A 58 -8.40 -0.06 -11.15
C ARG A 58 -8.04 1.13 -10.26
N LYS A 59 -7.82 2.31 -10.86
CA LYS A 59 -7.67 3.55 -10.11
C LYS A 59 -8.98 3.84 -9.37
N ARG A 60 -8.93 3.90 -8.04
CA ARG A 60 -10.05 4.23 -7.15
C ARG A 60 -9.80 5.58 -6.48
N ALA A 61 -9.63 6.62 -7.29
CA ALA A 61 -9.49 7.98 -6.76
C ALA A 61 -10.87 8.50 -6.34
N ILE A 62 -10.96 9.08 -5.14
CA ILE A 62 -12.17 9.78 -4.70
C ILE A 62 -12.32 11.07 -5.49
N ASN A 63 -13.54 11.36 -5.96
CA ASN A 63 -13.81 12.62 -6.63
C ASN A 63 -14.04 13.75 -5.60
N LYS A 64 -13.96 15.02 -6.03
CA LYS A 64 -14.13 16.17 -5.12
C LYS A 64 -15.54 16.23 -4.51
N LYS A 65 -16.57 15.81 -5.23
CA LYS A 65 -17.97 15.82 -4.77
C LYS A 65 -18.18 14.85 -3.61
N ASP A 66 -17.68 13.62 -3.73
CA ASP A 66 -17.73 12.59 -2.69
C ASP A 66 -16.95 13.04 -1.45
N LEU A 67 -15.78 13.68 -1.64
CA LEU A 67 -15.02 14.25 -0.53
C LEU A 67 -15.83 15.31 0.23
N GLN A 68 -16.52 16.21 -0.48
CA GLN A 68 -17.38 17.22 0.16
C GLN A 68 -18.51 16.58 0.95
N GLN A 69 -19.13 15.52 0.42
CA GLN A 69 -20.16 14.76 1.15
C GLN A 69 -19.62 14.15 2.45
N ILE A 70 -18.39 13.62 2.45
CA ILE A 70 -17.74 13.11 3.67
C ILE A 70 -17.51 14.23 4.69
N ILE A 71 -17.05 15.40 4.24
CA ILE A 71 -16.77 16.56 5.11
C ILE A 71 -18.03 17.02 5.84
N ILE A 72 -19.13 17.22 5.10
CA ILE A 72 -20.37 17.79 5.65
C ILE A 72 -21.29 16.77 6.33
N LEU A 73 -20.95 15.48 6.30
CA LEU A 73 -21.78 14.41 6.85
C LEU A 73 -22.10 14.70 8.33
N PRO A 74 -23.38 14.83 8.73
CA PRO A 74 -23.72 15.02 10.14
C PRO A 74 -23.40 13.73 10.90
N LEU A 75 -22.51 13.83 11.88
CA LEU A 75 -22.05 12.72 12.70
C LEU A 75 -22.16 13.10 14.16
N GLY A 76 -22.61 12.15 15.00
CA GLY A 76 -22.62 12.36 16.45
C GLY A 76 -21.20 12.64 16.96
N PHE A 77 -21.08 13.61 17.87
CA PHE A 77 -19.81 13.98 18.48
C PHE A 77 -19.12 12.74 19.07
N GLN A 78 -17.84 12.57 18.75
CA GLN A 78 -17.01 11.42 19.18
C GLN A 78 -17.54 10.02 18.79
N SER A 79 -18.50 9.92 17.88
CA SER A 79 -18.90 8.62 17.31
C SER A 79 -17.74 7.95 16.56
N LYS A 80 -17.79 6.62 16.39
CA LYS A 80 -16.78 5.88 15.61
C LYS A 80 -16.62 6.44 14.19
N LEU A 81 -17.71 6.87 13.57
CA LEU A 81 -17.72 7.49 12.25
C LEU A 81 -17.08 8.88 12.27
N HIS A 82 -17.31 9.67 13.31
CA HIS A 82 -16.68 10.98 13.49
C HIS A 82 -15.16 10.85 13.51
N VAL A 83 -14.65 9.95 14.35
CA VAL A 83 -13.21 9.66 14.46
C VAL A 83 -12.64 9.12 13.15
N ALA A 84 -13.36 8.22 12.47
CA ALA A 84 -12.94 7.68 11.18
C ALA A 84 -12.84 8.77 10.10
N ARG A 85 -13.79 9.73 10.08
CA ARG A 85 -13.74 10.89 9.20
C ARG A 85 -12.51 11.74 9.47
N ASP A 86 -12.20 12.02 10.73
CA ASP A 86 -11.04 12.85 11.09
C ASP A 86 -9.73 12.20 10.64
N TYR A 87 -9.56 10.89 10.85
CA TYR A 87 -8.40 10.15 10.32
C TYR A 87 -8.32 10.17 8.79
N PHE A 88 -9.46 10.00 8.12
CA PHE A 88 -9.52 10.05 6.67
C PHE A 88 -9.13 11.44 6.13
N LEU A 89 -9.69 12.51 6.70
CA LEU A 89 -9.39 13.88 6.31
C LEU A 89 -7.94 14.25 6.61
N PHE A 90 -7.41 13.85 7.78
CA PHE A 90 -6.00 14.02 8.10
C PHE A 90 -5.08 13.30 7.10
N SER A 91 -5.42 12.08 6.71
CA SER A 91 -4.71 11.35 5.65
C SER A 91 -4.74 12.11 4.32
N TYR A 92 -5.93 12.56 3.91
CA TYR A 92 -6.14 13.28 2.64
C TYR A 92 -5.34 14.59 2.57
N TYR A 93 -5.48 15.47 3.58
CA TYR A 93 -4.77 16.74 3.64
C TYR A 93 -3.27 16.57 3.95
N GLY A 94 -2.91 15.48 4.64
CA GLY A 94 -1.52 15.11 4.99
C GLY A 94 -0.77 14.38 3.88
N GLN A 95 -1.04 14.67 2.61
CA GLN A 95 -0.40 14.07 1.43
C GLN A 95 -0.51 12.52 1.37
N GLY A 96 -1.64 11.97 1.80
CA GLY A 96 -1.87 10.52 1.79
C GLY A 96 -1.03 9.77 2.83
N ILE A 97 -0.81 10.38 4.00
CA ILE A 97 -0.20 9.71 5.14
C ILE A 97 -1.04 8.49 5.53
N ASN A 98 -0.41 7.32 5.63
CA ASN A 98 -1.15 6.10 5.98
C ASN A 98 -1.42 6.02 7.49
N PHE A 99 -2.42 5.22 7.87
CA PHE A 99 -2.86 5.06 9.26
C PHE A 99 -1.71 4.69 10.22
N ARG A 100 -0.80 3.80 9.80
CA ARG A 100 0.36 3.41 10.62
C ARG A 100 1.26 4.60 10.97
N ASN A 101 1.50 5.50 10.01
CA ASN A 101 2.29 6.70 10.27
C ASN A 101 1.52 7.71 11.12
N ILE A 102 0.20 7.87 10.90
CA ILE A 102 -0.65 8.73 11.75
C ILE A 102 -0.55 8.27 13.22
N ALA A 103 -0.70 6.97 13.46
CA ALA A 103 -0.64 6.39 14.81
C ALA A 103 0.74 6.49 15.49
N ASN A 104 1.82 6.73 14.72
CA ASN A 104 3.18 6.87 15.25
C ASN A 104 3.67 8.32 15.25
N LEU A 105 2.81 9.28 14.87
CA LEU A 105 3.18 10.69 14.83
C LEU A 105 3.29 11.25 16.25
N LYS A 106 4.33 12.03 16.52
CA LYS A 106 4.61 12.66 17.81
C LYS A 106 4.48 14.17 17.73
N TRP A 107 4.07 14.81 18.81
CA TRP A 107 3.95 16.28 18.88
C TRP A 107 5.22 17.03 18.48
N LYS A 108 6.40 16.53 18.86
CA LYS A 108 7.70 17.10 18.47
C LYS A 108 7.95 17.16 16.95
N GLN A 109 7.16 16.44 16.17
CA GLN A 109 7.24 16.42 14.70
C GLN A 109 6.37 17.51 14.07
N ILE A 110 5.64 18.28 14.88
CA ILE A 110 4.94 19.48 14.45
C ILE A 110 5.85 20.67 14.73
N VAL A 111 6.28 21.37 13.68
CA VAL A 111 7.18 22.53 13.75
C VAL A 111 6.58 23.66 12.93
N LYS A 112 6.23 24.77 13.58
CA LYS A 112 5.69 25.99 12.93
C LYS A 112 4.60 25.66 11.88
N ASP A 113 3.57 24.94 12.32
CA ASP A 113 2.42 24.47 11.53
C ASP A 113 2.71 23.39 10.47
N ARG A 114 3.85 22.70 10.57
CA ARG A 114 4.22 21.66 9.61
C ARG A 114 4.46 20.33 10.30
N VAL A 115 3.96 19.26 9.69
CA VAL A 115 4.27 17.89 10.11
C VAL A 115 5.48 17.42 9.32
N VAL A 116 6.54 17.07 10.06
CA VAL A 116 7.81 16.56 9.50
C VAL A 116 8.11 15.17 10.06
N TYR A 117 8.09 14.16 9.22
CA TYR A 117 8.31 12.77 9.63
C TYR A 117 8.95 11.91 8.54
N THR A 118 9.49 10.76 8.94
CA THR A 118 10.03 9.76 8.01
C THR A 118 9.01 8.63 7.84
N ARG A 119 8.61 8.37 6.60
CA ARG A 119 7.56 7.37 6.31
C ARG A 119 8.06 5.96 6.60
N LEU A 120 7.38 5.26 7.50
CA LEU A 120 7.77 3.91 7.95
C LEU A 120 7.90 2.87 6.82
N LYS A 121 7.07 2.95 5.77
CA LYS A 121 7.07 1.95 4.68
C LYS A 121 8.25 2.13 3.71
N THR A 122 8.68 3.36 3.47
CA THR A 122 9.60 3.69 2.36
C THR A 122 10.84 4.45 2.79
N GLY A 123 10.95 4.86 4.06
CA GLY A 123 12.05 5.71 4.55
C GLY A 123 12.04 7.14 4.01
N LYS A 124 11.02 7.54 3.24
CA LYS A 124 10.96 8.87 2.61
C LYS A 124 10.65 9.94 3.66
N ALA A 125 11.44 11.01 3.67
CA ALA A 125 11.14 12.21 4.46
C ALA A 125 9.91 12.92 3.89
N MET A 126 8.96 13.22 4.75
CA MET A 126 7.68 13.85 4.44
C MET A 126 7.60 15.16 5.19
N ASN A 127 7.11 16.20 4.50
CA ASN A 127 6.95 17.53 5.07
C ASN A 127 5.71 18.18 4.45
N PHE A 128 4.67 18.37 5.26
CA PHE A 128 3.43 19.00 4.82
C PHE A 128 2.93 20.03 5.82
N LYS A 129 2.28 21.08 5.33
CA LYS A 129 1.65 22.12 6.15
C LYS A 129 0.32 21.61 6.67
N LEU A 130 0.03 21.84 7.95
CA LEU A 130 -1.29 21.66 8.51
C LEU A 130 -2.19 22.79 7.99
N LEU A 131 -3.24 22.43 7.28
CA LEU A 131 -4.26 23.36 6.82
C LEU A 131 -5.34 23.51 7.89
N PRO A 132 -6.02 24.66 7.98
CA PRO A 132 -7.21 24.81 8.82
C PRO A 132 -8.21 23.67 8.55
N PRO A 133 -8.96 23.18 9.56
CA PRO A 133 -9.17 23.75 10.90
C PRO A 133 -8.09 23.40 11.95
N TRP A 134 -7.06 22.63 11.58
CA TRP A 134 -6.06 22.10 12.50
C TRP A 134 -4.94 23.11 12.81
N LYS A 135 -5.29 24.19 13.52
CA LYS A 135 -4.31 25.07 14.19
C LYS A 135 -4.21 24.62 15.65
N PHE A 136 -3.00 24.41 16.13
CA PHE A 136 -2.71 24.09 17.54
C PHE A 136 -2.40 25.36 18.32
#